data_AF-A0A953P179-F1
#
_entry.id   AF-A0A953P179-F1
#
_cell.length_a   1.000
_cell.length_b   1.000
_cell.length_c   1.000
_cell.angle_alpha   90.00
_cell.angle_beta   90.00
_cell.angle_gamma   90.00
#
_symmetry.space_group_name_H-M   'P 1'
#
loop_
_entity.id
_entity.type
_entity.pdbx_description
1 polymer ?
#
loop_
_entity_poly.entity_id
_entity_poly.type
_entity_poly.pdbx_seq_one_letter_code
_entity_poly.pdbx_strand_id
1 'polypeptide(L)'
;MLKHVILIFFSTLMLAGAAFRLTAAAAPVPPQFRQPRQTDAEREMEERQQKIANKKRQEDLQKDTQKLFVLASELKDAVDKSNENTLSLEVIRKAEEVEKLAKRVKEKMREGTGKPLHAEPPPRIEPPHQ
;
A
#
# COMPACT_ATOMS: atom_id res chain seq x y z
N MET A 1 -28.13 -1.90 -25.54
CA MET A 1 -29.23 -1.83 -24.54
C MET A 1 -28.88 -2.42 -23.18
N LEU A 2 -27.95 -3.38 -23.05
CA LEU A 2 -27.59 -3.97 -21.75
C LEU A 2 -26.63 -3.12 -20.87
N LYS A 3 -25.95 -2.12 -21.45
CA LYS A 3 -25.05 -1.20 -20.71
C LYS A 3 -25.77 -0.03 -20.01
N HIS A 4 -27.01 0.27 -20.40
CA HIS A 4 -27.81 1.34 -19.76
C HIS A 4 -28.67 0.82 -18.61
N VAL A 5 -28.92 -0.49 -18.53
CA VAL A 5 -29.68 -1.12 -17.43
C VAL A 5 -28.82 -1.24 -16.16
N ILE A 6 -27.49 -1.43 -16.29
CA ILE A 6 -26.57 -1.53 -15.15
C ILE A 6 -26.28 -0.15 -14.52
N LEU A 7 -26.36 0.94 -15.28
CA LEU A 7 -26.15 2.31 -14.77
C LEU A 7 -27.39 2.92 -14.11
N ILE A 8 -28.59 2.41 -14.37
CA ILE A 8 -29.83 2.88 -13.72
C ILE A 8 -30.05 2.19 -12.37
N PHE A 9 -29.54 0.97 -12.16
CA PHE A 9 -29.63 0.26 -10.88
C PHE A 9 -28.72 0.83 -9.76
N PHE A 10 -27.70 1.62 -10.10
CA PHE A 10 -26.82 2.29 -9.12
C PHE A 10 -27.30 3.70 -8.71
N SER A 11 -28.36 4.23 -9.34
CA SER A 11 -28.77 5.64 -9.19
C SER A 11 -30.01 5.87 -8.32
N THR A 12 -30.69 4.84 -7.82
CA THR A 12 -31.97 5.01 -7.11
C THR A 12 -32.03 4.26 -5.78
N LEU A 13 -31.07 4.52 -4.89
CA LEU A 13 -31.30 4.31 -3.46
C LEU A 13 -30.54 5.35 -2.62
N MET A 14 -30.86 6.61 -2.87
CA MET A 14 -30.53 7.73 -1.99
C MET A 14 -31.79 8.58 -1.82
N LEU A 15 -32.75 8.05 -1.07
CA LEU A 15 -33.89 8.84 -0.60
C LEU A 15 -34.54 8.22 0.65
N ALA A 16 -33.96 8.49 1.81
CA ALA A 16 -34.67 8.52 3.09
C ALA A 16 -33.77 9.19 4.13
N GLY A 17 -33.86 10.51 4.24
CA GLY A 17 -33.06 11.27 5.21
C GLY A 17 -33.60 12.68 5.44
N ALA A 18 -34.92 12.84 5.39
CA ALA A 18 -35.56 14.07 5.85
C ALA A 18 -36.29 13.79 7.17
N ALA A 19 -36.24 14.79 8.06
CA ALA A 19 -36.90 14.88 9.36
C ALA A 19 -36.21 14.20 10.56
N PHE A 20 -35.08 14.77 10.99
CA PHE A 20 -35.03 15.26 12.39
C PHE A 20 -34.03 16.41 12.52
N ARG A 21 -34.54 17.64 12.46
CA ARG A 21 -33.86 18.82 12.99
C ARG A 21 -34.80 19.47 14.00
N LEU A 22 -34.63 19.14 15.28
CA LEU A 22 -34.75 20.07 16.41
C LEU A 22 -34.32 19.37 17.72
N THR A 23 -33.12 19.66 18.21
CA THR A 23 -32.95 20.24 19.55
C THR A 23 -31.49 20.70 19.67
N ALA A 24 -31.31 22.00 19.83
CA ALA A 24 -30.05 22.56 20.29
C ALA A 24 -30.03 22.41 21.81
N ALA A 25 -29.65 21.22 22.29
CA ALA A 25 -29.20 21.06 23.66
C ALA A 25 -27.67 21.18 23.63
N ALA A 26 -27.16 22.23 24.27
CA ALA A 26 -25.74 22.41 24.50
C ALA A 26 -25.19 21.19 25.26
N ALA A 27 -24.60 20.24 24.54
CA ALA A 27 -23.81 19.19 25.14
C ALA A 27 -22.52 19.83 25.69
N PRO A 28 -22.09 19.51 26.92
CA PRO A 28 -20.79 19.94 27.41
C PRO A 28 -19.73 19.39 26.45
N VAL A 29 -18.98 20.28 25.80
CA VAL A 29 -17.81 19.90 25.00
C VAL A 29 -16.90 19.10 25.93
N PRO A 30 -16.67 17.79 25.67
CA PRO A 30 -15.70 17.04 26.44
C PRO A 30 -14.34 17.74 26.32
N PRO A 31 -13.51 17.75 27.37
CA PRO A 31 -12.20 18.36 27.31
C PRO A 31 -11.47 17.79 26.09
N GLN A 32 -11.21 18.65 25.12
CA GLN A 32 -10.39 18.30 23.98
C GLN A 32 -9.03 17.93 24.55
N PHE A 33 -8.71 16.63 24.59
CA PHE A 33 -7.35 16.19 24.78
C PHE A 33 -6.53 16.90 23.70
N ARG A 34 -5.78 17.91 24.13
CA ARG A 34 -4.85 18.64 23.28
C ARG A 34 -3.88 17.60 22.76
N GLN A 35 -4.02 17.21 21.49
CA GLN A 35 -3.01 16.37 20.86
C GLN A 35 -1.67 17.09 21.05
N PRO A 36 -0.63 16.42 21.58
CA PRO A 36 0.67 17.05 21.74
C PRO A 36 1.10 17.56 20.36
N ARG A 37 1.40 18.86 20.26
CA ARG A 37 1.99 19.41 19.04
C ARG A 37 3.35 18.75 18.90
N GLN A 38 3.53 17.89 17.91
CA GLN A 38 4.85 17.37 17.54
C GLN A 38 5.78 18.55 17.29
N THR A 39 6.91 18.57 17.98
CA THR A 39 7.97 19.56 17.82
C THR A 39 8.61 19.42 16.43
N ASP A 40 9.27 20.47 15.94
CA ASP A 40 10.00 20.40 14.65
C ASP A 40 11.09 19.31 14.67
N ALA A 41 11.73 19.11 15.83
CA ALA A 41 12.75 18.07 16.01
C ALA A 41 12.18 16.64 15.92
N GLU A 42 10.97 16.41 16.41
CA GLU A 42 10.28 15.11 16.28
C GLU A 42 9.92 14.82 14.82
N ARG A 43 9.41 15.82 14.09
CA ARG A 43 9.09 15.69 12.65
C ARG A 43 10.34 15.36 11.81
N GLU A 44 11.44 16.07 12.04
CA GLU A 44 12.70 15.80 11.32
C GLU A 44 13.25 14.40 11.62
N MET A 45 13.09 13.92 12.85
CA MET A 45 13.45 12.54 13.23
C MET A 45 12.57 11.52 12.49
N GLU A 46 11.25 11.72 12.46
CA GLU A 46 10.30 10.86 11.76
C GLU A 46 10.59 10.79 10.26
N GLU A 47 10.85 11.93 9.61
CA GLU A 47 11.23 11.97 8.20
C GLU A 47 12.52 11.21 7.91
N ARG A 48 13.55 11.38 8.76
CA ARG A 48 14.80 10.63 8.64
C ARG A 48 14.55 9.13 8.75
N GLN A 49 13.77 8.69 9.73
CA GLN A 49 13.42 7.29 9.91
C GLN A 49 12.66 6.74 8.69
N GLN A 50 11.69 7.50 8.16
CA GLN A 50 10.95 7.12 6.96
C GLN A 50 11.86 7.01 5.72
N LYS A 51 12.77 7.96 5.51
CA LYS A 51 13.76 7.91 4.42
C LYS A 51 14.63 6.66 4.51
N ILE A 52 15.12 6.34 5.71
CA ILE A 52 15.93 5.13 5.96
C ILE A 52 15.10 3.87 5.67
N ALA A 53 13.87 3.78 6.19
CA ALA A 53 12.99 2.63 5.98
C ALA A 53 12.65 2.44 4.49
N ASN A 54 12.38 3.52 3.77
CA ASN A 54 12.09 3.49 2.33
C ASN A 54 13.29 3.01 1.53
N LYS A 55 14.49 3.51 1.83
CA LYS A 55 15.74 3.08 1.19
C LYS A 55 15.99 1.59 1.42
N LYS A 56 15.89 1.13 2.68
CA LYS A 56 16.05 -0.28 3.01
C LYS A 56 15.05 -1.17 2.27
N ARG A 57 13.79 -0.77 2.21
CA ARG A 57 12.75 -1.50 1.48
C ARG A 57 13.07 -1.59 -0.02
N GLN A 58 13.55 -0.51 -0.63
CA GLN A 58 13.95 -0.50 -2.03
C GLN A 58 15.12 -1.45 -2.30
N GLU A 59 16.15 -1.43 -1.46
CA GLU A 59 17.29 -2.35 -1.55
C GLU A 59 16.86 -3.81 -1.40
N ASP A 60 16.01 -4.10 -0.42
CA ASP A 60 15.50 -5.45 -0.17
C ASP A 60 14.61 -5.93 -1.33
N LEU A 61 13.80 -5.04 -1.93
CA LEU A 61 13.02 -5.34 -3.14
C LEU A 61 13.92 -5.65 -4.35
N GLN A 62 14.95 -4.85 -4.60
CA GLN A 62 15.88 -5.10 -5.70
C GLN A 62 16.55 -6.46 -5.57
N LYS A 63 17.03 -6.81 -4.37
CA LYS A 63 17.65 -8.11 -4.09
C LYS A 63 16.67 -9.26 -4.30
N ASP A 64 15.45 -9.15 -3.77
CA ASP A 64 14.44 -10.20 -3.89
C ASP A 64 14.00 -10.38 -5.35
N THR A 65 13.83 -9.30 -6.12
CA THR A 65 13.49 -9.37 -7.54
C THR A 65 14.63 -9.97 -8.37
N GLN A 66 15.89 -9.62 -8.08
CA GLN A 66 17.03 -10.23 -8.75
C GLN A 66 17.09 -11.74 -8.50
N LYS A 67 16.87 -12.16 -7.25
CA LYS A 67 16.82 -13.59 -6.89
C LYS A 67 15.64 -14.29 -7.57
N LEU A 68 14.49 -13.63 -7.69
CA LEU A 68 13.31 -14.16 -8.37
C LEU A 68 13.59 -14.39 -9.85
N PHE A 69 14.28 -13.45 -10.50
CA PHE A 69 14.70 -13.58 -11.89
C PHE A 69 15.63 -14.79 -12.10
N VAL A 70 16.61 -14.99 -11.23
CA VAL A 70 17.52 -16.14 -11.29
C VAL A 70 16.75 -17.45 -11.12
N LEU A 71 15.95 -17.58 -10.07
CA LEU A 71 15.17 -18.80 -9.82
C LEU A 71 14.17 -19.11 -10.93
N ALA A 72 13.54 -18.09 -11.51
CA ALA A 72 12.64 -18.26 -12.65
C ALA A 72 13.39 -18.76 -13.89
N SER A 73 14.61 -18.27 -14.12
CA SER A 73 15.47 -18.74 -15.23
C SER A 73 15.89 -20.19 -15.01
N GLU A 74 16.32 -20.55 -13.80
CA GLU A 74 16.66 -21.93 -13.46
C GLU A 74 15.46 -22.88 -13.56
N LEU A 75 14.27 -22.43 -13.15
CA LEU A 75 13.04 -23.19 -13.27
C LEU A 75 12.71 -23.44 -14.75
N LYS A 76 12.85 -22.42 -15.60
CA LYS A 76 12.70 -22.58 -17.06
C LYS A 76 13.68 -23.64 -17.59
N ASP A 77 14.96 -23.52 -17.26
CA ASP A 77 15.97 -24.47 -17.73
C ASP A 77 15.70 -25.90 -17.25
N ALA A 78 15.23 -26.06 -16.01
CA ALA A 78 14.88 -27.36 -15.43
C ALA A 78 13.65 -27.96 -16.13
N VAL A 79 12.66 -27.12 -16.49
CA VAL A 79 11.49 -27.54 -17.27
C VAL A 79 11.89 -27.92 -18.69
N ASP A 80 12.70 -27.12 -19.38
CA ASP A 80 13.16 -27.38 -20.75
C ASP A 80 13.97 -28.68 -20.85
N LYS A 81 14.68 -29.06 -19.78
CA LYS A 81 15.43 -30.33 -19.68
C LYS A 81 14.57 -31.51 -19.22
N SER A 82 13.38 -31.25 -18.68
CA SER A 82 12.42 -32.29 -18.29
C SER A 82 11.58 -32.74 -19.49
N ASN A 83 10.99 -33.93 -19.42
CA ASN A 83 10.01 -34.40 -20.41
C ASN A 83 8.66 -34.68 -19.72
N GLU A 84 7.62 -34.94 -20.52
CA GLU A 84 6.24 -35.13 -20.02
C GLU A 84 6.09 -36.26 -18.99
N ASN A 85 7.03 -37.20 -18.95
CA ASN A 85 7.03 -38.34 -18.05
C ASN A 85 8.01 -38.19 -16.87
N THR A 86 8.77 -37.07 -16.79
CA THR A 86 9.80 -36.85 -15.76
C THR A 86 9.83 -35.40 -15.27
N LEU A 87 8.68 -34.86 -14.85
CA LEU A 87 8.67 -33.67 -13.99
C LEU A 87 9.41 -34.03 -12.70
N SER A 88 10.66 -33.56 -12.59
CA SER A 88 11.54 -33.95 -11.50
C SER A 88 11.12 -33.25 -10.20
N LEU A 89 11.39 -33.89 -9.06
CA LEU A 89 11.23 -33.28 -7.73
C LEU A 89 11.97 -31.94 -7.62
N GLU A 90 13.03 -31.76 -8.41
CA GLU A 90 13.77 -30.50 -8.51
C GLU A 90 12.94 -29.37 -9.11
N VAL A 91 12.22 -29.61 -10.22
CA VAL A 91 11.35 -28.61 -10.86
C VAL A 91 10.26 -28.15 -9.88
N ILE A 92 9.64 -29.09 -9.15
CA ILE A 92 8.61 -28.78 -8.16
C ILE A 92 9.17 -27.90 -7.04
N ARG A 93 10.33 -28.27 -6.48
CA ARG A 93 10.99 -27.48 -5.42
C ARG A 93 11.35 -26.06 -5.89
N LYS A 94 11.91 -25.93 -7.10
CA LYS A 94 12.23 -24.62 -7.68
C LYS A 94 10.97 -23.77 -7.87
N ALA A 95 9.86 -24.36 -8.32
CA ALA A 95 8.58 -23.67 -8.47
C ALA A 95 8.04 -23.15 -7.12
N GLU A 96 8.12 -23.95 -6.05
CA GLU A 96 7.73 -23.51 -4.71
C GLU A 96 8.59 -22.34 -4.19
N GLU A 97 9.89 -22.35 -4.47
CA GLU A 97 10.78 -21.26 -4.09
C GLU A 97 10.46 -19.97 -4.83
N VAL A 98 10.16 -20.05 -6.14
CA VAL A 98 9.68 -18.93 -6.96
C VAL A 98 8.37 -18.38 -6.38
N GLU A 99 7.40 -19.24 -6.03
CA GLU A 99 6.13 -18.81 -5.44
C GLU A 99 6.33 -18.05 -4.12
N LYS A 100 7.12 -18.62 -3.20
CA LYS A 100 7.41 -18.01 -1.90
C LYS A 100 8.08 -16.65 -2.06
N LEU A 101 9.04 -16.53 -2.97
CA LEU A 101 9.76 -15.28 -3.20
C LEU A 101 8.87 -14.24 -3.90
N ALA A 102 8.05 -14.64 -4.88
CA ALA A 102 7.10 -13.76 -5.53
C ALA A 102 6.07 -13.17 -4.55
N LYS A 103 5.57 -13.99 -3.61
CA LYS A 103 4.69 -13.51 -2.53
C LYS A 103 5.36 -12.45 -1.66
N ARG A 104 6.61 -12.68 -1.23
CA ARG A 104 7.37 -11.71 -0.44
C ARG A 104 7.60 -10.38 -1.17
N VAL A 105 7.95 -10.43 -2.47
CA VAL A 105 8.11 -9.22 -3.29
C VAL A 105 6.80 -8.44 -3.33
N LYS A 106 5.67 -9.12 -3.61
CA LYS A 106 4.35 -8.49 -3.65
C LYS A 106 3.98 -7.84 -2.31
N GLU A 107 4.23 -8.52 -1.19
CA GLU A 107 3.95 -7.99 0.15
C GLU A 107 4.78 -6.72 0.43
N LYS A 108 6.09 -6.77 0.21
CA LYS A 108 6.97 -5.59 0.37
C LYS A 108 6.60 -4.42 -0.54
N MET A 109 6.17 -4.69 -1.77
CA MET A 109 5.68 -3.64 -2.67
C MET A 109 4.40 -2.99 -2.12
N ARG A 110 3.49 -3.78 -1.55
CA ARG A 110 2.24 -3.26 -0.93
C ARG A 110 2.52 -2.43 0.30
N GLU A 111 3.45 -2.85 1.16
CA GLU A 111 3.89 -2.07 2.32
C GLU A 111 4.44 -0.70 1.90
N GLY A 112 5.14 -0.62 0.77
CA GLY A 112 5.60 0.64 0.19
C GLY A 112 4.51 1.53 -0.40
N THR A 113 3.33 0.98 -0.73
CA THR A 113 2.16 1.72 -1.25
C THR A 113 1.21 2.22 -0.15
N GLY A 114 1.56 2.04 1.13
CA GLY A 114 0.85 2.67 2.23
C GLY A 114 0.81 4.19 2.02
N LYS A 115 -0.39 4.72 1.78
CA LYS A 115 -0.72 6.15 1.70
C LYS A 115 0.21 6.98 2.60
N PRO A 116 0.82 8.09 2.13
CA PRO A 116 1.62 8.93 3.02
C PRO A 116 0.72 9.39 4.17
N LEU A 117 0.97 8.85 5.37
CA LEU A 117 0.20 9.18 6.58
C LEU A 117 0.39 10.66 6.95
N HIS A 118 1.48 11.26 6.46
CA HIS A 118 1.70 12.70 6.40
C HIS A 118 2.01 13.06 4.95
N ALA A 119 0.97 13.40 4.17
CA ALA A 119 1.20 14.38 3.12
C ALA A 119 1.63 15.64 3.85
N GLU A 120 2.94 15.88 3.93
CA GLU A 120 3.45 17.17 4.37
C GLU A 120 2.69 18.21 3.53
N PRO A 121 1.98 19.17 4.16
CA PRO A 121 1.34 20.22 3.39
C PRO A 121 2.43 20.85 2.51
N PRO A 122 2.13 21.13 1.23
CA PRO A 122 3.12 21.74 0.33
C PRO A 122 3.76 22.92 1.04
N PRO A 123 5.09 23.13 0.90
CA PRO A 123 5.81 24.17 1.62
C PRO A 123 5.01 25.46 1.51
N ARG A 124 4.56 25.98 2.66
CA ARG A 124 3.84 27.26 2.70
C ARG A 124 4.82 28.29 2.17
N ILE A 125 4.64 28.69 0.91
CA ILE A 125 5.30 29.87 0.37
C ILE A 125 4.69 31.04 1.14
N GLU A 126 5.33 31.44 2.24
CA GLU A 126 4.91 32.63 2.97
C GLU A 126 5.12 33.82 2.04
N PRO A 127 4.06 34.60 1.74
CA PRO A 127 4.23 35.79 0.93
C PRO A 127 5.21 36.72 1.63
N PRO A 128 6.10 37.41 0.89
CA PRO A 128 7.05 38.34 1.49
C PRO A 128 6.27 39.35 2.35
N HIS A 129 6.68 39.49 3.61
CA HIS A 129 6.16 40.52 4.49
C HIS A 129 6.43 41.87 3.82
N GLN A 130 5.35 42.52 3.35
CA GLN A 130 5.39 43.90 2.88
C GLN A 130 5.36 44.83 4.08
#